data_AF-Q8LC20-F1
#
_entry.id   AF-Q8LC20-F1
#
_cell.length_a   1.000
_cell.length_b   1.000
_cell.length_c   1.000
_cell.angle_alpha   90.00
_cell.angle_beta   90.00
_cell.angle_gamma   90.00
#
_symmetry.space_group_name_H-M   'P 1'
#
loop_
_entity.id
_entity.type
_entity.pdbx_description
1 polymer ?
#
loop_
_entity_poly.entity_id
_entity_poly.type
_entity_poly.pdbx_seq_one_letter_code
_entity_poly.pdbx_strand_id
1 'polypeptide(L)'
;SKAGELLVSYNDELIYLFEKNMGYGSSPVSVSPEKLQEMEEPQVYIGHRNAQTVKGVNFFGPNDEYVTSGSDCGHIFIWKKKGGKLVRAMVGDRRVVNQLESHPHIPLLASCGIEKSVKLWTPMSNDVLSLPEKIDKVMELNRVGREDQSRVTLTPDVIMHVLRLQRRQTSAFTERRYVSTDIGSDEGNDAHFIASLVANDDESSDRECTVS
;
A
#
# COMPACT_ATOMS: atom_id res chain seq x y z
N SER A 1 6.16 3.27 -10.70
CA SER A 1 6.33 4.31 -9.65
C SER A 1 7.50 5.22 -9.99
N LYS A 2 7.31 6.54 -9.94
CA LYS A 2 8.45 7.47 -9.92
C LYS A 2 9.19 7.27 -8.60
N ALA A 3 10.51 7.05 -8.68
CA ALA A 3 11.33 6.72 -7.52
C ALA A 3 11.21 7.79 -6.42
N GLY A 4 10.46 7.49 -5.36
CA GLY A 4 10.32 8.34 -4.17
C GLY A 4 8.90 8.70 -3.74
N GLU A 5 7.87 8.30 -4.48
CA GLU A 5 6.47 8.45 -4.05
C GLU A 5 6.02 7.28 -3.17
N LEU A 6 5.18 7.56 -2.17
CA LEU A 6 4.65 6.55 -1.25
C LEU A 6 3.13 6.64 -1.14
N LEU A 7 2.44 5.54 -1.42
CA LEU A 7 1.03 5.36 -1.10
C LEU A 7 0.89 4.69 0.26
N VAL A 8 0.03 5.23 1.11
CA VAL A 8 -0.23 4.71 2.45
C VAL A 8 -1.73 4.58 2.65
N SER A 9 -2.18 3.43 3.16
CA SER A 9 -3.50 3.24 3.72
C SER A 9 -3.36 2.45 5.02
N TYR A 10 -4.20 2.76 6.01
CA TYR A 10 -4.20 2.10 7.31
C TYR A 10 -5.64 1.96 7.81
N ASN A 11 -5.78 1.27 8.95
CA ASN A 11 -7.07 0.92 9.50
C ASN A 11 -7.93 2.15 9.81
N ASP A 12 -9.18 2.08 9.36
CA ASP A 12 -10.23 3.08 9.39
C ASP A 12 -9.91 4.40 8.70
N GLU A 13 -8.93 4.44 7.81
CA GLU A 13 -8.41 5.70 7.29
C GLU A 13 -8.36 5.78 5.77
N LEU A 14 -8.05 6.98 5.29
CA LEU A 14 -8.03 7.29 3.87
C LEU A 14 -6.74 6.78 3.21
N ILE A 15 -6.63 6.98 1.90
CA ILE A 15 -5.38 6.73 1.19
C ILE A 15 -4.65 8.05 1.06
N TYR A 16 -3.37 8.05 1.38
CA TYR A 16 -2.50 9.22 1.32
C TYR A 16 -1.36 8.96 0.36
N LEU A 17 -1.06 9.94 -0.49
CA LEU A 17 0.11 9.96 -1.35
C LEU A 17 1.08 11.01 -0.81
N PHE A 18 2.28 10.55 -0.44
CA PHE A 18 3.39 11.38 -0.03
C PHE A 18 4.44 11.45 -1.14
N GLU A 19 4.85 12.65 -1.51
CA GLU A 19 5.96 12.85 -2.43
C GLU A 19 7.31 12.73 -1.72
N LYS A 20 8.37 12.42 -2.48
CA LYS A 20 9.72 12.14 -1.94
C LYS A 20 10.25 13.22 -0.99
N ASN A 21 9.93 14.47 -1.31
CA ASN A 21 10.46 15.65 -0.63
C ASN A 21 9.41 16.30 0.29
N MET A 22 8.26 15.66 0.49
CA MET A 22 7.20 16.18 1.36
C MET A 22 7.68 16.19 2.82
N GLY A 23 7.67 17.38 3.44
CA GLY A 23 8.15 17.61 4.80
C GLY A 23 9.52 18.31 4.90
N TYR A 24 10.19 18.14 6.04
CA TYR A 24 11.35 18.95 6.47
C TYR A 24 12.68 18.68 5.74
N GLY A 25 12.68 17.90 4.66
CA GLY A 25 13.93 17.43 4.04
C GLY A 25 14.79 16.57 4.98
N SER A 26 16.08 16.45 4.69
CA SER A 26 17.01 15.55 5.37
C SER A 26 17.30 15.91 6.84
N SER A 27 16.92 17.10 7.31
CA SER A 27 17.21 17.57 8.67
C SER A 27 16.07 18.43 9.25
N PRO A 28 15.29 17.92 10.21
CA PRO A 28 14.16 18.64 10.82
C PRO A 28 14.56 19.66 11.89
N VAL A 29 15.84 19.83 12.21
CA VAL A 29 16.30 20.61 13.39
C VAL A 29 16.31 22.13 13.14
N SER A 30 16.19 22.59 11.88
CA SER A 30 16.33 24.02 11.51
C SER A 30 15.07 24.68 10.96
N VAL A 31 13.89 24.10 11.18
CA VAL A 31 12.66 24.60 10.57
C VAL A 31 12.00 25.62 11.50
N SER A 32 11.90 26.87 11.05
CA SER A 32 11.20 27.93 11.78
C SER A 32 9.71 27.60 11.92
N PRO A 33 9.04 28.07 13.00
CA PRO A 33 7.61 27.84 13.20
C PRO A 33 6.73 28.31 12.04
N GLU A 34 7.19 29.33 11.30
CA GLU A 34 6.52 29.88 10.12
C GLU A 34 6.49 28.89 8.94
N LYS A 35 7.55 28.08 8.78
CA LYS A 35 7.61 27.02 7.74
C LYS A 35 6.78 25.78 8.09
N LEU A 36 6.26 25.67 9.31
CA LEU A 36 5.31 24.61 9.69
C LEU A 36 3.94 24.84 9.04
N GLN A 37 3.56 26.08 8.77
CA GLN A 37 2.27 26.44 8.17
C GLN A 37 2.24 26.37 6.64
N GLU A 38 3.41 26.42 5.98
CA GLU A 38 3.55 26.28 4.52
C GLU A 38 3.80 24.83 4.08
N MET A 39 3.61 23.87 4.99
CA MET A 39 3.81 22.47 4.66
C MET A 39 2.78 21.98 3.64
N GLU A 40 3.29 21.37 2.57
CA GLU A 40 2.45 20.75 1.55
C GLU A 40 1.69 19.56 2.18
N GLU A 41 0.36 19.59 2.08
CA GLU A 41 -0.50 18.51 2.56
C GLU A 41 -0.46 17.32 1.59
N PRO A 42 -0.45 16.07 2.09
CA PRO A 42 -0.49 14.90 1.23
C PRO A 42 -1.76 14.85 0.38
N GLN A 43 -1.64 14.36 -0.84
CA GLN A 43 -2.81 14.09 -1.66
C GLN A 43 -3.62 12.96 -1.03
N VAL A 44 -4.90 13.22 -0.77
CA VAL A 44 -5.83 12.27 -0.16
C VAL A 44 -6.78 11.69 -1.21
N TYR A 45 -7.10 10.40 -1.08
CA TYR A 45 -8.12 9.72 -1.89
C TYR A 45 -9.23 9.18 -0.98
N ILE A 46 -10.48 9.51 -1.36
CA ILE A 46 -11.66 9.26 -0.55
C ILE A 46 -12.61 8.25 -1.19
N GLY A 47 -13.40 7.59 -0.35
CA GLY A 47 -14.50 6.71 -0.74
C GLY A 47 -14.29 5.24 -0.42
N HIS A 48 -13.05 4.76 -0.39
CA HIS A 48 -12.77 3.39 0.02
C HIS A 48 -12.95 3.22 1.54
N ARG A 49 -12.96 1.96 1.97
CA ARG A 49 -12.99 1.54 3.37
C ARG A 49 -11.99 0.42 3.61
N ASN A 50 -11.13 0.62 4.60
CA ASN A 50 -10.11 -0.28 5.10
C ASN A 50 -10.27 -0.36 6.62
N ALA A 51 -11.05 -1.31 7.12
CA ALA A 51 -11.48 -1.40 8.52
C ALA A 51 -11.39 -2.83 9.09
N GLN A 52 -11.67 -3.84 8.27
CA GLN A 52 -11.71 -5.24 8.72
C GLN A 52 -10.45 -6.00 8.34
N THR A 53 -9.86 -5.68 7.19
CA THR A 53 -8.62 -6.29 6.69
C THR A 53 -7.80 -5.24 5.94
N VAL A 54 -6.50 -5.47 5.82
CA VAL A 54 -5.58 -4.57 5.12
C VAL A 54 -5.89 -4.52 3.62
N LYS A 55 -5.91 -3.30 3.06
CA LYS A 55 -6.11 -3.06 1.63
C LYS A 55 -4.81 -2.73 0.91
N GLY A 56 -4.59 -3.42 -0.20
CA GLY A 56 -3.65 -3.03 -1.22
C GLY A 56 -4.03 -1.68 -1.82
N VAL A 57 -3.01 -0.84 -1.99
CA VAL A 57 -3.07 0.41 -2.74
C VAL A 57 -1.93 0.38 -3.75
N ASN A 58 -2.24 0.65 -5.02
CA ASN A 58 -1.27 0.51 -6.09
C ASN A 58 -1.41 1.62 -7.15
N PHE A 59 -0.30 1.91 -7.81
CA PHE A 59 -0.28 2.78 -8.98
C PHE A 59 -0.76 2.02 -10.21
N PHE A 60 -1.43 2.74 -11.11
CA PHE A 60 -1.97 2.17 -12.34
C PHE A 60 -1.85 3.15 -13.51
N GLY A 61 -1.77 2.59 -14.71
CA GLY A 61 -1.51 3.31 -15.95
C GLY A 61 -0.02 3.34 -16.32
N PRO A 62 0.30 3.55 -17.61
CA PRO A 62 1.67 3.56 -18.10
C PRO A 62 2.59 4.59 -17.44
N ASN A 63 2.03 5.65 -16.84
CA ASN A 63 2.78 6.72 -16.20
C ASN A 63 2.41 6.88 -14.71
N ASP A 64 1.84 5.85 -14.08
CA ASP A 64 1.29 5.90 -12.73
C ASP A 64 0.26 7.03 -12.55
N GLU A 65 -0.50 7.37 -13.59
CA GLU A 65 -1.42 8.50 -13.54
C GLU A 65 -2.71 8.22 -12.74
N TYR A 66 -2.91 6.97 -12.32
CA TYR A 66 -4.01 6.53 -11.48
C TYR A 66 -3.53 5.87 -10.18
N VAL A 67 -4.38 5.96 -9.16
CA VAL A 67 -4.29 5.19 -7.92
C VAL A 67 -5.45 4.23 -7.86
N THR A 68 -5.21 3.01 -7.39
CA THR A 68 -6.21 1.96 -7.28
C THR A 68 -6.22 1.37 -5.87
N SER A 69 -7.40 0.97 -5.39
CA SER A 69 -7.54 0.28 -4.12
C SER A 69 -8.80 -0.58 -4.05
N GLY A 70 -8.74 -1.60 -3.21
CA GLY A 70 -9.88 -2.43 -2.83
C GLY A 70 -10.56 -1.87 -1.59
N SER A 71 -11.75 -2.39 -1.29
CA SER A 71 -12.50 -1.94 -0.13
C SER A 71 -13.25 -3.09 0.55
N ASP A 72 -13.51 -2.91 1.84
CA ASP A 72 -14.43 -3.73 2.63
C ASP A 72 -15.89 -3.67 2.16
N CYS A 73 -16.23 -2.78 1.23
CA CYS A 73 -17.53 -2.79 0.55
C CYS A 73 -17.55 -3.62 -0.74
N GLY A 74 -16.48 -4.36 -1.05
CA GLY A 74 -16.39 -5.23 -2.23
C GLY A 74 -16.09 -4.48 -3.54
N HIS A 75 -15.93 -3.16 -3.47
CA HIS A 75 -15.63 -2.33 -4.64
C HIS A 75 -14.13 -2.11 -4.82
N ILE A 76 -13.75 -1.97 -6.08
CA ILE A 76 -12.48 -1.42 -6.55
C ILE A 76 -12.72 0.05 -6.87
N PHE A 77 -11.86 0.90 -6.33
CA PHE A 77 -11.85 2.33 -6.60
C PHE A 77 -10.61 2.69 -7.42
N ILE A 78 -10.80 3.57 -8.41
CA ILE A 78 -9.74 4.11 -9.26
C ILE A 78 -9.86 5.62 -9.28
N TRP A 79 -8.82 6.31 -8.84
CA TRP A 79 -8.74 7.76 -8.84
C TRP A 79 -7.68 8.23 -9.82
N LYS A 80 -7.87 9.44 -10.38
CA LYS A 80 -6.75 10.20 -10.93
C LYS A 80 -5.79 10.52 -9.79
N LYS A 81 -4.51 10.18 -9.97
CA LYS A 81 -3.46 10.48 -9.01
C LYS A 81 -3.41 11.98 -8.70
N LYS A 82 -3.39 12.80 -9.75
CA LYS A 82 -3.43 14.26 -9.61
C LYS A 82 -4.85 14.72 -9.23
N GLY A 83 -4.99 15.36 -8.08
CA GLY A 83 -6.23 15.95 -7.59
C GLY A 83 -7.20 14.96 -6.97
N GLY A 84 -6.85 13.67 -6.85
CA GLY A 84 -7.62 12.68 -6.10
C GLY A 84 -9.03 12.39 -6.63
N LYS A 85 -9.36 12.81 -7.86
CA LYS A 85 -10.70 12.65 -8.42
C LYS A 85 -11.00 11.18 -8.70
N LEU A 86 -12.09 10.66 -8.14
CA LEU A 86 -12.60 9.34 -8.47
C LEU A 86 -13.02 9.30 -9.95
N VAL A 87 -12.47 8.37 -10.72
CA VAL A 87 -12.77 8.20 -12.15
C VAL A 87 -13.45 6.88 -12.48
N ARG A 88 -13.31 5.87 -11.63
CA ARG A 88 -14.02 4.61 -11.78
C ARG A 88 -14.23 3.95 -10.43
N ALA A 89 -15.39 3.31 -10.29
CA ALA A 89 -15.67 2.37 -9.24
C ALA A 89 -16.37 1.16 -9.85
N MET A 90 -16.01 -0.04 -9.41
CA MET A 90 -16.56 -1.29 -9.93
C MET A 90 -16.59 -2.36 -8.86
N VAL A 91 -17.53 -3.30 -8.96
CA VAL A 91 -17.65 -4.41 -8.02
C VAL A 91 -16.54 -5.42 -8.32
N GLY A 92 -15.56 -5.55 -7.43
CA GLY A 92 -14.45 -6.50 -7.57
C GLY A 92 -14.70 -7.83 -6.88
N ASP A 93 -15.49 -7.81 -5.80
CA ASP A 93 -15.83 -8.98 -5.01
C ASP A 93 -17.20 -8.73 -4.34
N ARG A 94 -17.94 -9.78 -3.96
CA ARG A 94 -19.23 -9.61 -3.28
C ARG A 94 -19.08 -9.01 -1.88
N ARG A 95 -17.93 -9.21 -1.23
CA ARG A 95 -17.73 -8.77 0.16
C ARG A 95 -16.57 -7.80 0.29
N VAL A 96 -15.37 -8.25 -0.01
CA VAL A 96 -14.15 -7.50 0.32
C VAL A 96 -13.15 -7.72 -0.79
N VAL A 97 -12.54 -6.64 -1.28
CA VAL A 97 -11.35 -6.70 -2.15
C VAL A 97 -10.14 -6.38 -1.28
N ASN A 98 -9.18 -7.28 -1.19
CA ASN A 98 -7.99 -7.13 -0.34
C ASN A 98 -6.80 -6.59 -1.12
N GLN A 99 -6.52 -7.15 -2.29
CA GLN A 99 -5.32 -6.81 -3.06
C GLN A 99 -5.66 -6.53 -4.51
N LEU A 100 -4.88 -5.60 -5.10
CA LEU A 100 -4.88 -5.34 -6.52
C LEU A 100 -3.45 -5.20 -7.03
N GLU A 101 -3.16 -5.83 -8.16
CA GLU A 101 -1.87 -5.74 -8.83
C GLU A 101 -2.07 -5.41 -10.30
N SER A 102 -1.32 -4.41 -10.78
CA SER A 102 -1.31 -4.03 -12.18
C SER A 102 -0.24 -4.82 -12.93
N HIS A 103 -0.55 -5.20 -14.17
CA HIS A 103 0.46 -5.81 -15.02
C HIS A 103 1.48 -4.72 -15.46
N PRO A 104 2.80 -5.03 -15.47
CA PRO A 104 3.84 -4.02 -15.71
C PRO A 104 3.85 -3.43 -17.13
N HIS A 105 3.24 -4.11 -18.11
CA HIS A 105 3.35 -3.74 -19.53
C HIS A 105 2.03 -3.59 -20.30
N ILE A 106 0.93 -4.13 -19.77
CA ILE A 106 -0.37 -4.13 -20.48
C ILE A 106 -1.44 -3.61 -19.52
N PRO A 107 -2.51 -2.98 -20.02
CA PRO A 107 -3.57 -2.42 -19.18
C PRO A 107 -4.46 -3.54 -18.61
N LEU A 108 -3.89 -4.37 -17.75
CA LEU A 108 -4.52 -5.48 -17.06
C LEU A 108 -4.37 -5.25 -15.55
N LEU A 109 -5.47 -5.41 -14.82
CA LEU A 109 -5.49 -5.35 -13.37
C LEU A 109 -5.96 -6.71 -12.84
N ALA A 110 -5.25 -7.28 -11.89
CA ALA A 110 -5.69 -8.44 -11.13
C ALA A 110 -6.21 -7.98 -9.77
N SER A 111 -7.30 -8.58 -9.30
CA SER A 111 -7.83 -8.33 -7.96
C SER A 111 -8.20 -9.63 -7.26
N CYS A 112 -8.01 -9.68 -5.95
CA CYS A 112 -8.49 -10.78 -5.12
C CYS A 112 -9.04 -10.26 -3.79
N GLY A 113 -9.89 -11.08 -3.18
CA GLY A 113 -10.67 -10.73 -2.00
C GLY A 113 -10.79 -11.89 -1.02
N ILE A 114 -11.95 -12.01 -0.40
CA ILE A 114 -12.30 -13.16 0.47
C ILE A 114 -12.84 -14.33 -0.36
N GLU A 115 -13.31 -14.08 -1.58
CA GLU A 115 -13.76 -15.14 -2.46
C GLU A 115 -12.61 -16.03 -2.94
N LYS A 116 -12.93 -17.29 -3.24
CA LYS A 116 -12.02 -18.28 -3.83
C LYS A 116 -11.76 -18.02 -5.33
N SER A 117 -11.67 -16.75 -5.73
CA SER A 117 -11.49 -16.35 -7.13
C SER A 117 -10.55 -15.16 -7.24
N VAL A 118 -9.72 -15.18 -8.27
CA VAL A 118 -8.98 -14.01 -8.74
C VAL A 118 -9.69 -13.49 -9.98
N LYS A 119 -9.90 -12.17 -10.05
CA LYS A 119 -10.56 -11.52 -11.18
C LYS A 119 -9.57 -10.68 -11.95
N LEU A 120 -9.67 -10.72 -13.27
CA LEU A 120 -8.85 -9.97 -14.21
C LEU A 120 -9.70 -8.91 -14.90
N TRP A 121 -9.17 -7.69 -15.00
CA TRP A 121 -9.87 -6.53 -15.56
C TRP A 121 -9.06 -5.95 -16.72
N THR A 122 -9.71 -5.81 -17.88
CA THR A 122 -9.16 -5.12 -19.05
C THR A 122 -10.12 -4.01 -19.48
N PRO A 123 -9.59 -2.89 -20.03
CA PRO A 123 -10.43 -1.89 -20.65
C PRO A 123 -11.04 -2.45 -21.94
N MET A 124 -12.37 -2.44 -22.03
CA MET A 124 -13.11 -2.98 -23.19
C MET A 124 -13.74 -1.89 -24.07
N SER A 125 -13.79 -0.64 -23.60
CA SER A 125 -14.36 0.49 -24.34
C SER A 125 -13.41 1.68 -24.30
N ASN A 126 -13.38 2.42 -25.41
CA ASN A 126 -12.69 3.71 -25.52
C ASN A 126 -13.51 4.85 -24.91
N ASP A 127 -14.77 4.61 -24.56
CA ASP A 127 -15.65 5.62 -23.98
C ASP A 127 -15.40 5.79 -22.48
N VAL A 128 -15.36 7.05 -22.06
CA VAL A 128 -15.34 7.41 -20.65
C VAL A 128 -16.73 7.22 -20.08
N LEU A 129 -16.97 6.05 -19.49
CA LEU A 129 -18.21 5.79 -18.74
C LEU A 129 -18.29 6.71 -17.52
N SER A 130 -19.50 7.19 -17.22
CA SER A 130 -19.78 7.86 -15.96
C SER A 130 -19.56 6.89 -14.79
N LEU A 131 -19.39 7.46 -13.60
CA LEU A 131 -19.37 6.65 -12.39
C LEU A 131 -20.71 5.89 -12.24
N PRO A 132 -20.73 4.72 -11.57
CA PRO A 132 -21.97 4.01 -11.28
C PRO A 132 -22.94 4.92 -10.53
N GLU A 133 -24.23 4.94 -10.91
CA GLU A 133 -25.25 5.86 -10.35
C GLU A 133 -25.36 5.87 -8.82
N LYS A 134 -24.95 4.78 -8.16
CA LYS A 134 -25.06 4.59 -6.71
C LYS A 134 -23.74 4.75 -5.98
N ILE A 135 -22.67 5.22 -6.65
CA ILE A 135 -21.34 5.28 -6.03
C ILE A 135 -21.30 6.26 -4.85
N ASP A 136 -22.00 7.38 -4.94
CA ASP A 136 -22.01 8.39 -3.87
C ASP A 136 -22.62 7.80 -2.60
N LYS A 137 -23.67 6.99 -2.74
CA LYS A 137 -24.28 6.26 -1.62
C LYS A 137 -23.30 5.24 -1.02
N VAL A 138 -22.53 4.53 -1.84
CA VAL A 138 -21.51 3.58 -1.35
C VAL A 138 -20.41 4.31 -0.58
N MET A 139 -19.93 5.43 -1.11
CA MET A 139 -18.90 6.26 -0.46
C MET A 139 -19.41 6.85 0.85
N GLU A 140 -20.68 7.26 0.89
CA GLU A 140 -21.32 7.78 2.10
C GLU A 140 -21.48 6.70 3.17
N LEU A 141 -21.92 5.49 2.80
CA LEU A 141 -21.98 4.35 3.73
C LEU A 141 -20.58 3.97 4.27
N ASN A 142 -19.56 4.07 3.43
CA ASN A 142 -18.17 3.85 3.84
C ASN A 142 -17.68 4.94 4.80
N ARG A 143 -18.08 6.20 4.58
CA ARG A 143 -17.75 7.33 5.46
C ARG A 143 -18.42 7.19 6.83
N VAL A 144 -19.72 6.97 6.88
CA VAL A 144 -20.47 6.77 8.13
C VAL A 144 -19.92 5.56 8.89
N GLY A 145 -19.69 4.45 8.19
CA GLY A 145 -19.16 3.25 8.83
C GLY A 145 -17.74 3.43 9.41
N ARG A 146 -16.96 4.37 8.89
CA ARG A 146 -15.67 4.78 9.47
C ARG A 146 -15.89 5.58 10.77
N GLU A 147 -16.81 6.53 10.76
CA GLU A 147 -17.14 7.38 11.92
C GLU A 147 -17.67 6.53 13.10
N ASP A 148 -18.47 5.49 12.81
CA ASP A 148 -19.01 4.59 13.84
C ASP A 148 -17.96 3.67 14.49
N GLN A 149 -16.87 3.34 13.79
CA GLN A 149 -15.86 2.37 14.25
C GLN A 149 -14.55 3.01 14.71
N SER A 150 -14.28 4.28 14.37
CA SER A 150 -13.00 4.91 14.68
C SER A 150 -12.86 5.19 16.18
N ARG A 151 -11.94 4.46 16.83
CA ARG A 151 -11.49 4.76 18.21
C ARG A 151 -10.21 5.60 18.25
N VAL A 152 -9.47 5.67 17.13
CA VAL A 152 -8.20 6.42 16.98
C VAL A 152 -8.03 6.83 15.52
N THR A 153 -7.91 8.13 15.26
CA THR A 153 -7.52 8.71 13.96
C THR A 153 -6.03 9.05 14.03
N LEU A 154 -5.21 8.52 13.12
CA LEU A 154 -3.79 8.90 13.06
C LEU A 154 -3.67 10.10 12.13
N THR A 155 -3.12 11.21 12.60
CA THR A 155 -2.91 12.37 11.73
C THR A 155 -1.78 12.08 10.73
N PRO A 156 -1.78 12.71 9.54
CA PRO A 156 -0.67 12.61 8.58
C PRO A 156 0.71 12.86 9.21
N ASP A 157 0.79 13.76 10.19
CA ASP A 157 2.01 14.03 10.94
C ASP A 157 2.54 12.81 11.70
N VAL A 158 1.65 12.05 12.35
CA VAL A 158 2.00 10.84 13.10
C VAL A 158 2.48 9.75 12.13
N ILE A 159 1.80 9.58 10.99
CA ILE A 159 2.22 8.63 9.95
C ILE A 159 3.62 8.99 9.44
N MET A 160 3.84 10.25 9.10
CA MET A 160 5.14 10.73 8.63
C MET A 160 6.22 10.56 9.70
N HIS A 161 5.90 10.73 10.97
CA HIS A 161 6.82 10.47 12.06
C HIS A 161 7.24 8.99 12.13
N VAL A 162 6.28 8.07 12.07
CA VAL A 162 6.54 6.62 12.08
C VAL A 162 7.38 6.19 10.88
N LEU A 163 7.05 6.66 9.67
CA LEU A 163 7.80 6.35 8.45
C LEU A 163 9.26 6.84 8.54
N ARG A 164 9.50 8.00 9.17
CA ARG A 164 10.87 8.51 9.42
C ARG A 164 11.64 7.61 10.39
N LEU A 165 11.01 7.17 11.48
CA LEU A 165 11.65 6.25 12.44
C LEU A 165 12.04 4.94 11.76
N GLN A 166 11.16 4.37 10.93
CA GLN A 166 11.45 3.15 10.18
C GLN A 166 12.63 3.34 9.23
N ARG A 167 12.66 4.43 8.43
CA ARG A 167 13.80 4.72 7.54
C ARG A 167 15.13 4.80 8.30
N ARG A 168 15.16 5.49 9.45
CA ARG A 168 16.37 5.58 10.30
C ARG A 168 16.87 4.22 10.76
N GLN A 169 15.96 3.35 11.21
CA GLN A 169 16.29 2.00 11.66
C GLN A 169 16.84 1.14 10.51
N THR A 170 16.22 1.20 9.32
CA THR A 170 16.70 0.46 8.15
C THR A 170 18.05 0.96 7.67
N SER A 171 18.29 2.28 7.63
CA SER A 171 19.60 2.85 7.27
C SER A 171 20.70 2.45 8.25
N ALA A 172 20.44 2.53 9.56
CA ALA A 172 21.40 2.10 10.58
C ALA A 172 21.68 0.58 10.52
N PHE A 173 20.69 -0.22 10.16
CA PHE A 173 20.86 -1.66 9.95
C PHE A 173 21.70 -1.98 8.71
N THR A 174 21.47 -1.28 7.59
CA THR A 174 22.26 -1.45 6.36
C THR A 174 23.70 -0.96 6.54
N GLU A 175 23.92 0.17 7.22
CA GLU A 175 25.27 0.67 7.54
C GLU A 175 26.08 -0.33 8.38
N ARG A 176 25.46 -0.97 9.39
CA ARG A 176 26.12 -2.02 10.18
C ARG A 176 26.56 -3.21 9.33
N ARG A 177 25.83 -3.54 8.26
CA ARG A 177 26.18 -4.64 7.34
C ARG A 177 27.40 -4.30 6.47
N TYR A 178 27.54 -3.04 6.04
CA TYR A 178 28.71 -2.58 5.29
C TYR A 178 29.95 -2.42 6.17
N VAL A 179 29.80 -1.93 7.41
CA VAL A 179 30.92 -1.85 8.37
C VAL A 179 31.43 -3.25 8.74
N SER A 180 30.55 -4.26 8.80
CA SER A 180 30.93 -5.64 9.12
C SER A 180 31.67 -6.36 8.00
N THR A 181 31.60 -5.90 6.74
CA THR A 181 32.33 -6.51 5.61
C THR A 181 33.70 -5.89 5.37
N ASP A 182 34.00 -4.73 5.96
CA ASP A 182 35.29 -4.03 5.81
C ASP A 182 36.23 -4.20 7.03
N ILE A 183 35.84 -5.00 8.03
CA ILE A 183 36.72 -5.38 9.15
C ILE A 183 36.82 -6.91 9.14
N GLY A 184 37.73 -7.46 8.36
CA GLY A 184 37.99 -8.90 8.36
C GLY A 184 38.79 -9.45 7.19
N SER A 185 39.92 -8.85 6.82
CA SER A 185 41.05 -9.62 6.30
C SER A 185 42.02 -9.85 7.45
N ASP A 186 41.93 -10.99 8.13
CA ASP A 186 43.01 -11.99 8.16
C ASP A 186 42.68 -13.13 9.14
N GLU A 187 43.04 -14.33 8.71
CA GLU A 187 43.24 -15.58 9.47
C GLU A 187 42.10 -16.21 10.31
N GLY A 188 41.97 -17.54 10.12
CA GLY A 188 41.76 -18.44 11.26
C GLY A 188 40.43 -19.20 11.30
N ASN A 189 40.54 -20.48 10.96
CA ASN A 189 39.67 -21.62 11.29
C ASN A 189 38.89 -21.48 12.61
N ASP A 190 37.59 -21.78 12.61
CA ASP A 190 36.95 -22.83 13.43
C ASP A 190 35.46 -22.60 13.71
N ALA A 191 34.77 -23.72 13.81
CA ALA A 191 33.33 -23.89 13.75
C ALA A 191 32.56 -23.53 15.04
N HIS A 192 31.24 -23.39 14.81
CA HIS A 192 30.13 -23.87 15.63
C HIS A 192 29.50 -23.00 16.74
N PHE A 193 28.16 -23.18 16.83
CA PHE A 193 27.19 -22.86 17.89
C PHE A 193 26.55 -21.44 17.82
N ILE A 194 25.24 -21.22 17.66
CA ILE A 194 24.01 -22.01 17.88
C ILE A 194 23.00 -21.65 16.77
N ALA A 195 22.45 -22.67 16.11
CA ALA A 195 21.11 -22.61 15.52
C ALA A 195 20.09 -22.97 16.61
N SER A 196 18.97 -22.24 16.69
CA SER A 196 17.61 -22.82 16.73
C SER A 196 16.57 -21.82 17.24
N LEU A 197 15.51 -21.63 16.45
CA LEU A 197 14.08 -21.66 16.80
C LEU A 197 13.32 -21.04 15.59
N VAL A 198 12.51 -21.71 14.77
CA VAL A 198 12.11 -23.11 14.55
C VAL A 198 11.55 -23.12 13.11
N ALA A 199 12.02 -24.00 12.25
CA ALA A 199 11.29 -24.44 11.07
C ALA A 199 11.21 -25.97 11.20
N ASN A 200 10.04 -26.46 11.58
CA ASN A 200 9.70 -27.88 11.46
C ASN A 200 8.88 -27.99 10.18
N ASP A 201 9.46 -28.57 9.15
CA ASP A 201 8.72 -29.27 8.10
C ASP A 201 9.32 -30.68 8.05
N ASP A 202 8.50 -31.65 8.46
CA ASP A 202 8.75 -33.09 8.24
C ASP A 202 8.16 -33.46 6.87
N GLU A 203 9.01 -34.00 6.00
CA GLU A 203 8.60 -34.76 4.82
C GLU A 203 8.15 -36.18 5.21
N SER A 204 7.04 -36.64 4.62
CA SER A 204 6.94 -38.05 4.22
C SER A 204 6.04 -38.19 2.99
N SER A 205 6.39 -39.17 2.16
CA SER A 205 6.25 -39.19 0.72
C SER A 205 4.92 -39.75 0.18
N ASP A 206 4.74 -39.49 -1.13
CA ASP A 206 4.01 -40.24 -2.14
C ASP A 206 2.48 -40.34 -2.06
N ARG A 207 1.80 -39.72 -3.05
CA ARG A 207 1.40 -40.42 -4.29
C ARG A 207 0.70 -39.49 -5.28
N GLU A 208 0.95 -39.78 -6.55
CA GLU A 208 0.44 -39.16 -7.78
C GLU A 208 -1.07 -38.88 -7.80
N CYS A 209 -1.48 -37.81 -8.50
CA CYS A 209 -2.57 -37.93 -9.46
C CYS A 209 -2.51 -36.86 -10.56
N THR A 210 -2.73 -37.33 -11.77
CA THR A 210 -2.49 -36.71 -13.07
C THR A 210 -3.55 -35.68 -13.46
N VAL A 211 -3.10 -34.78 -14.34
CA VAL A 211 -3.85 -33.78 -15.12
C VAL A 211 -5.09 -34.35 -15.82
N SER A 212 -6.20 -33.63 -15.72
CA SER A 212 -7.19 -33.36 -16.78
C SER A 212 -7.87 -32.03 -16.50
#